data_AF-A0A7H1M823-F1
#
_entry.id   AF-A0A7H1M823-F1
#
_cell.length_a   1.000
_cell.length_b   1.000
_cell.length_c   1.000
_cell.angle_alpha   90.00
_cell.angle_beta   90.00
_cell.angle_gamma   90.00
#
_symmetry.space_group_name_H-M   'P 1'
#
loop_
_entity.id
_entity.type
_entity.pdbx_description
1 polymer ?
#
loop_
_entity_poly.entity_id
_entity_poly.type
_entity_poly.pdbx_seq_one_letter_code
_entity_poly.pdbx_strand_id
1 'polypeptide(L)' 'MTKPLSEAERARAAEMKQQWIEAFGDDSVIRELYKVGLIDGWRDVVSVRKLNGNDELAVPPEGNGG' A
#
# COMPACT_ATOMS: atom_id res chain seq x y z
N MET A 1 -11.76 14.75 -9.28
CA MET A 1 -10.55 15.53 -9.60
C MET A 1 -9.49 15.17 -8.59
N THR A 2 -8.41 14.53 -9.02
CA THR A 2 -7.33 14.09 -8.14
C THR A 2 -6.47 15.30 -7.82
N LYS A 3 -6.34 15.65 -6.52
CA LYS A 3 -5.54 16.80 -6.10
C LYS A 3 -4.08 16.55 -6.46
N PRO A 4 -3.31 17.58 -6.86
CA PRO A 4 -1.87 17.43 -7.04
C PRO A 4 -1.24 17.02 -5.70
N LEU A 5 -0.33 16.04 -5.75
CA LEU A 5 0.36 15.54 -4.56
C LEU A 5 1.34 16.60 -4.05
N SER A 6 1.37 16.80 -2.74
CA SER A 6 2.47 17.50 -2.06
C SER A 6 3.77 16.73 -2.21
N GLU A 7 4.92 17.38 -1.97
CA GLU A 7 6.22 16.73 -2.04
C GLU A 7 6.34 15.53 -1.10
N ALA A 8 5.79 15.65 0.12
CA ALA A 8 5.76 14.57 1.10
C ALA A 8 4.94 13.36 0.60
N GLU A 9 3.77 13.61 -0.01
CA GLU A 9 2.94 12.53 -0.56
C GLU A 9 3.61 11.85 -1.77
N ARG A 10 4.33 12.61 -2.60
CA ARG A 10 5.11 12.04 -3.71
C ARG A 10 6.24 11.16 -3.20
N ALA A 11 6.95 11.59 -2.16
CA ALA A 11 8.00 10.81 -1.52
C ALA A 11 7.45 9.50 -0.94
N ARG A 12 6.32 9.58 -0.21
CA ARG A 12 5.64 8.39 0.32
C ARG A 12 5.19 7.43 -0.77
N ALA A 13 4.57 7.94 -1.83
CA ALA A 13 4.13 7.11 -2.96
C ALA A 13 5.30 6.39 -3.64
N ALA A 14 6.45 7.08 -3.79
CA ALA A 14 7.67 6.47 -4.31
C ALA A 14 8.22 5.37 -3.39
N GLU A 15 8.23 5.61 -2.07
CA GLU A 15 8.66 4.64 -1.06
C GLU A 15 7.79 3.37 -1.08
N MET A 16 6.47 3.52 -1.13
CA MET A 16 5.53 2.39 -1.21
C MET A 16 5.72 1.58 -2.48
N LYS A 17 5.94 2.25 -3.62
CA LYS A 17 6.29 1.58 -4.87
C LYS A 17 7.56 0.75 -4.73
N GLN A 18 8.59 1.32 -4.12
CA GLN A 18 9.87 0.64 -3.96
C GLN A 18 9.74 -0.59 -3.04
N GLN A 19 9.06 -0.47 -1.91
CA GLN A 19 8.78 -1.60 -1.00
C GLN A 19 7.98 -2.71 -1.70
N TRP A 20 7.02 -2.35 -2.53
CA TRP A 20 6.26 -3.32 -3.32
C TRP A 20 7.10 -4.07 -4.34
N ILE A 21 7.89 -3.33 -5.14
CA ILE A 21 8.76 -3.96 -6.14
C ILE A 21 9.80 -4.86 -5.47
N GLU A 22 10.34 -4.47 -4.31
CA GLU A 22 11.25 -5.31 -3.54
C GLU A 22 10.57 -6.59 -3.02
N ALA A 23 9.31 -6.50 -2.57
CA ALA A 23 8.57 -7.62 -2.02
C ALA A 23 8.01 -8.60 -3.10
N PHE A 24 7.53 -8.06 -4.21
CA PHE A 24 6.71 -8.77 -5.21
C PHE A 24 7.28 -8.76 -6.64
N GLY A 25 8.23 -7.88 -6.95
CA GLY A 25 8.93 -7.83 -8.26
C GLY A 25 8.26 -6.97 -9.34
N ASP A 26 6.94 -6.84 -9.34
CA ASP A 26 6.20 -6.05 -10.35
C ASP A 26 5.01 -5.26 -9.75
N ASP A 27 4.55 -4.23 -10.46
CA ASP A 27 3.45 -3.34 -10.04
C ASP A 27 2.13 -3.55 -10.82
N SER A 28 1.94 -4.69 -11.49
CA SER A 28 0.79 -4.92 -12.37
C SER A 28 -0.54 -4.77 -11.62
N VAL A 29 -0.64 -5.33 -10.41
CA VAL A 29 -1.84 -5.24 -9.56
C VAL A 29 -2.20 -3.77 -9.26
N ILE A 30 -1.23 -2.95 -8.87
CA ILE A 30 -1.46 -1.54 -8.55
C ILE A 30 -1.87 -0.75 -9.80
N ARG A 31 -1.28 -1.07 -10.96
CA ARG A 31 -1.66 -0.47 -12.25
C ARG A 31 -3.08 -0.85 -12.66
N GLU A 32 -3.50 -2.08 -12.42
CA GLU A 32 -4.88 -2.50 -12.69
C GLU A 32 -5.88 -1.78 -11.79
N LEU A 33 -5.62 -1.70 -10.47
CA LEU A 33 -6.47 -0.98 -9.52
C LEU A 33 -6.61 0.50 -9.88
N TYR A 34 -5.51 1.14 -10.32
CA TYR A 34 -5.54 2.51 -10.81
C TYR A 34 -6.39 2.63 -12.09
N LYS A 35 -6.21 1.71 -13.04
CA LYS A 35 -6.92 1.70 -14.32
C LYS A 35 -8.43 1.57 -14.15
N VAL A 36 -8.89 0.76 -13.20
CA VAL A 36 -10.33 0.61 -12.89
C VAL A 36 -10.87 1.71 -11.97
N GLY A 37 -10.02 2.66 -11.54
CA GLY A 37 -10.43 3.79 -10.70
C GLY A 37 -10.68 3.43 -9.24
N LEU A 38 -10.18 2.27 -8.77
CA LEU A 38 -10.31 1.87 -7.37
C LEU A 38 -9.35 2.60 -6.44
N ILE A 39 -8.21 3.04 -6.97
CA ILE A 39 -7.21 3.83 -6.25
C ILE A 39 -6.70 4.95 -7.15
N ASP A 40 -6.18 6.01 -6.54
CA ASP A 40 -5.49 7.11 -7.20
C ASP A 40 -3.96 6.87 -7.25
N GLY A 41 -3.59 5.63 -7.58
CA GLY A 41 -2.22 5.16 -7.69
C GLY A 41 -1.56 4.93 -6.33
N TRP A 42 -0.23 5.08 -6.29
CA TRP A 42 0.59 4.78 -5.11
C TRP A 42 0.33 5.68 -3.90
N ARG A 43 -0.37 6.81 -4.07
CA ARG A 43 -0.72 7.71 -2.96
C ARG A 43 -1.71 7.07 -1.97
N ASP A 44 -2.55 6.16 -2.46
CA ASP A 44 -3.57 5.47 -1.67
C ASP A 44 -3.01 4.23 -0.98
N VAL A 45 -1.80 3.81 -1.36
CA VAL A 45 -1.10 2.70 -0.71
C VAL A 45 -0.52 3.20 0.60
N VAL A 46 -1.08 2.73 1.71
CA VAL A 46 -0.67 3.19 3.05
C VAL A 46 0.46 2.36 3.67
N SER A 47 0.56 1.08 3.31
CA SER A 47 1.56 0.14 3.80
C SER A 47 1.71 -1.05 2.86
N VAL A 48 2.92 -1.56 2.69
CA VAL A 48 3.21 -2.80 1.97
C VAL A 48 3.82 -3.80 2.93
N ARG A 49 3.21 -4.98 3.08
CA ARG A 49 3.73 -6.07 3.92
C ARG A 49 3.61 -7.39 3.19
N LYS A 50 4.71 -8.12 3.11
CA LYS A 50 4.73 -9.48 2.59
C LYS A 50 4.36 -10.43 3.71
N LEU A 51 3.18 -11.05 3.61
CA LEU A 51 2.77 -12.10 4.52
C LEU A 51 3.48 -13.39 4.08
N ASN A 52 4.58 -13.72 4.74
CA ASN A 52 5.10 -15.08 4.65
C ASN A 52 4.12 -15.99 5.39
N GLY A 53 3.87 -17.21 4.95
CA GLY A 53 2.85 -18.13 5.52
C GLY A 53 3.03 -18.52 7.01
N ASN A 54 3.94 -17.87 7.73
CA ASN A 54 4.19 -17.99 9.17
C ASN A 54 3.90 -16.70 9.96
N ASP A 55 3.59 -15.58 9.29
CA ASP A 55 3.03 -14.42 9.96
C ASP A 55 1.54 -14.70 10.15
N GLU A 56 1.21 -15.30 11.30
CA GLU A 56 -0.12 -15.18 11.89
C GLU A 56 -0.58 -13.75 11.65
N LEU A 57 -1.69 -13.62 10.91
CA LEU A 57 -2.40 -12.36 10.72
C LEU A 57 -2.41 -11.66 12.07
N ALA A 58 -1.60 -10.61 12.21
CA ALA A 58 -1.61 -9.74 13.36
C ALA A 58 -2.96 -9.05 13.37
N VAL A 59 -3.97 -9.79 13.86
CA VAL A 59 -5.17 -9.23 14.44
C VAL A 59 -4.67 -8.16 15.41
N PRO A 60 -5.08 -6.89 15.24
CA PRO A 60 -4.79 -5.92 16.28
C PRO A 60 -5.31 -6.51 17.59
N PRO A 61 -4.56 -6.43 18.70
CA PRO A 61 -5.09 -6.90 19.98
C PRO A 61 -6.42 -6.20 20.19
N GLU A 62 -7.51 -6.96 20.25
CA GLU A 62 -8.81 -6.42 20.63
C GLU A 62 -8.63 -5.79 22.01
N GLY A 63 -8.60 -4.47 22.02
CA GLY A 63 -8.49 -3.69 23.23
C GLY A 63 -9.74 -3.90 24.08
N ASN A 64 -9.54 -4.60 25.19
CA ASN A 64 -10.13 -4.33 26.51
C ASN A 64 -11.67 -4.21 26.59
N GLY A 65 -12.31 -5.33 26.94
CA GLY A 65 -13.66 -5.35 27.49
C GLY A 65 -13.74 -6.37 28.63
N GLY A 66 -13.62 -5.90 29.88
CA GLY A 66 -13.76 -6.71 31.09
C GLY A 66 -13.17 -6.02 32.31
#